data_AF-A0A528L7K0-F1
#
_entry.id   AF-A0A528L7K0-F1
#
_cell.length_a   1.000
_cell.length_b   1.000
_cell.length_c   1.000
_cell.angle_alpha   90.00
_cell.angle_beta   90.00
_cell.angle_gamma   90.00
#
_symmetry.space_group_name_H-M   'P 1'
#
loop_
_entity.id
_entity.type
_entity.pdbx_description
1 polymer ?
#
loop_
_entity_poly.entity_id
_entity_poly.type
_entity_poly.pdbx_seq_one_letter_code
_entity_poly.pdbx_strand_id
1 'polypeptide(L)'
;MQVGAGKRPETPRDFLRRVAKELASLSEARETAGLNRLIFAEAFRFPELSRLFIELHDRASGVIREPFEAWREEGLLPTLPQPKLAAMLFVEMVASLPRIRALLGEPMSRRESNALSASCRRPLSQRLRL
;
A
#
# COMPACT_ATOMS: atom_id res chain seq x y z
N MET A 1 29.86 -3.81 -31.15
CA MET A 1 29.26 -4.35 -29.90
C MET A 1 28.30 -3.31 -29.36
N GLN A 2 26.99 -3.54 -29.47
CA GLN A 2 25.98 -2.69 -28.85
C GLN A 2 25.86 -3.07 -27.38
N VAL A 3 26.24 -2.16 -26.48
CA VAL A 3 26.03 -2.32 -25.04
C VAL A 3 24.54 -2.12 -24.79
N GLY A 4 23.83 -3.21 -24.49
CA GLY A 4 22.41 -3.17 -24.14
C GLY A 4 22.19 -2.19 -22.98
N ALA A 5 21.21 -1.31 -23.14
CA ALA A 5 20.81 -0.35 -22.13
C ALA A 5 20.45 -1.09 -20.83
N GLY A 6 21.39 -1.13 -19.88
CA GLY A 6 21.17 -1.70 -18.56
C GLY A 6 20.00 -0.98 -17.90
N LYS A 7 18.94 -1.73 -17.58
CA LYS A 7 17.78 -1.21 -16.88
C LYS A 7 18.27 -0.55 -15.59
N ARG A 8 18.06 0.77 -15.47
CA ARG A 8 18.47 1.53 -14.28
C ARG A 8 17.89 0.84 -13.04
N PRO A 9 18.67 0.62 -11.96
CA PRO A 9 18.15 -0.01 -10.75
C PRO A 9 16.93 0.78 -10.25
N GLU A 10 15.86 0.07 -9.88
CA GLU A 10 14.62 0.67 -9.40
C GLU A 10 14.91 1.44 -8.10
N THR A 11 14.55 2.72 -8.06
CA THR A 11 14.74 3.51 -6.84
C THR A 11 13.69 3.12 -5.78
N PRO A 12 13.95 3.33 -4.47
CA PRO A 12 12.95 3.09 -3.42
C PRO A 12 11.60 3.75 -3.72
N ARG A 13 11.65 4.96 -4.29
CA ARG A 13 10.46 5.71 -4.69
C ARG A 13 9.68 5.02 -5.81
N ASP A 14 10.37 4.51 -6.84
CA ASP A 14 9.72 3.86 -7.98
C ASP A 14 9.06 2.55 -7.55
N PHE A 15 9.75 1.76 -6.73
CA PHE A 15 9.20 0.56 -6.10
C PHE A 15 7.93 0.88 -5.32
N LEU A 16 8.00 1.85 -4.38
CA LEU A 16 6.86 2.18 -3.52
C LEU A 16 5.67 2.69 -4.32
N ARG A 17 5.90 3.46 -5.41
CA ARG A 17 4.80 3.92 -6.27
C ARG A 17 4.15 2.80 -7.05
N ARG A 18 4.95 1.85 -7.54
CA ARG A 18 4.43 0.67 -8.24
C ARG A 18 3.59 -0.19 -7.30
N VAL A 19 4.14 -0.55 -6.15
CA VAL A 19 3.43 -1.34 -5.15
C VAL A 19 2.18 -0.61 -4.63
N ALA A 20 2.26 0.70 -4.38
CA ALA A 20 1.10 1.46 -3.94
C ALA A 20 -0.06 1.39 -4.95
N LYS A 21 0.26 1.49 -6.25
CA LYS A 21 -0.73 1.38 -7.32
C LYS A 21 -1.35 -0.01 -7.38
N GLU A 22 -0.54 -1.06 -7.33
CA GLU A 22 -1.01 -2.45 -7.35
C GLU A 22 -1.89 -2.75 -6.13
N LEU A 23 -1.44 -2.38 -4.93
CA LEU A 23 -2.17 -2.60 -3.69
C LEU A 23 -3.50 -1.83 -3.64
N ALA A 24 -3.53 -0.56 -4.07
CA ALA A 24 -4.77 0.20 -4.16
C ALA A 24 -5.75 -0.44 -5.16
N SER A 25 -5.25 -0.89 -6.33
CA SER A 25 -6.07 -1.54 -7.36
C SER A 25 -6.64 -2.89 -6.89
N LEU A 26 -5.86 -3.68 -6.14
CA LEU A 26 -6.33 -4.93 -5.56
C LEU A 26 -7.35 -4.69 -4.43
N SER A 27 -7.14 -3.64 -3.64
CA SER A 27 -8.01 -3.29 -2.51
C SER A 27 -9.38 -2.76 -2.97
N GLU A 28 -9.46 -2.11 -4.13
CA GLU A 28 -10.73 -1.67 -4.73
C GLU A 28 -11.45 -2.73 -5.58
N ALA A 29 -10.76 -3.84 -5.90
CA ALA A 29 -11.32 -4.87 -6.77
C ALA A 29 -12.62 -5.46 -6.20
N ARG A 30 -13.59 -5.71 -7.08
CA ARG A 30 -14.93 -6.17 -6.69
C ARG A 30 -14.88 -7.49 -5.92
N GLU A 31 -14.03 -8.39 -6.35
CA GLU A 31 -13.80 -9.71 -5.77
C GLU A 31 -13.21 -9.58 -4.37
N THR A 32 -12.18 -8.74 -4.20
CA THR A 32 -11.58 -8.41 -2.90
C THR A 32 -12.60 -7.79 -1.96
N ALA A 33 -13.44 -6.88 -2.45
CA ALA A 33 -14.52 -6.28 -1.67
C ALA A 33 -15.58 -7.31 -1.28
N GLY A 34 -15.91 -8.27 -2.14
CA GLY A 34 -16.79 -9.38 -1.82
C GLY A 34 -16.25 -10.24 -0.67
N LEU A 35 -14.97 -10.60 -0.74
CA LEU A 35 -14.31 -11.36 0.33
C LEU A 35 -14.26 -10.57 1.64
N ASN A 36 -13.88 -9.29 1.61
CA ASN A 36 -13.84 -8.45 2.80
C ASN A 36 -15.23 -8.29 3.44
N ARG A 37 -16.31 -8.18 2.65
CA ARG A 37 -17.67 -8.16 3.18
C ARG A 37 -18.02 -9.45 3.91
N LEU A 38 -17.72 -10.60 3.31
CA LEU A 38 -17.96 -11.90 3.92
C LEU A 38 -17.21 -12.03 5.25
N ILE A 39 -15.90 -11.72 5.23
CA ILE A 39 -15.06 -11.76 6.43
C ILE A 39 -15.63 -10.85 7.51
N PHE A 40 -15.91 -9.57 7.21
CA PHE A 40 -16.38 -8.62 8.22
C PHE A 40 -17.79 -8.92 8.73
N ALA A 41 -18.67 -9.47 7.90
CA ALA A 41 -20.02 -9.85 8.32
C ALA A 41 -20.01 -11.08 9.23
N GLU A 42 -19.16 -12.06 8.94
CA GLU A 42 -19.21 -13.38 9.58
C GLU A 42 -18.12 -13.59 10.66
N ALA A 43 -17.11 -12.70 10.76
CA ALA A 43 -15.97 -12.85 11.69
C ALA A 43 -16.37 -12.96 13.16
N PHE A 44 -17.50 -12.37 13.58
CA PHE A 44 -17.98 -12.53 14.96
C PHE A 44 -18.44 -13.97 15.24
N ARG A 45 -19.02 -14.64 14.24
CA ARG A 45 -19.52 -16.02 14.33
C ARG A 45 -18.42 -17.05 14.03
N PHE A 46 -17.49 -16.70 13.15
CA PHE A 46 -16.36 -17.54 12.72
C PHE A 46 -15.04 -16.80 12.98
N PRO A 47 -14.51 -16.85 14.22
CA PRO A 47 -13.30 -16.11 14.62
C PRO A 47 -12.07 -16.40 13.75
N GLU A 48 -12.02 -17.55 13.09
CA GLU A 48 -10.98 -17.92 12.13
C GLU A 48 -10.87 -16.91 10.98
N LEU A 49 -11.98 -16.31 10.55
CA LEU A 49 -11.98 -15.27 9.51
C LEU A 49 -11.29 -13.99 9.98
N SER A 50 -11.47 -13.62 11.25
CA SER A 50 -10.78 -12.47 11.85
C SER A 50 -9.26 -12.70 11.91
N ARG A 51 -8.84 -13.91 12.30
CA ARG A 51 -7.42 -14.28 12.37
C ARG A 51 -6.81 -14.29 10.98
N LEU A 52 -7.49 -14.91 10.02
CA LEU A 52 -7.05 -14.93 8.62
C LEU A 52 -6.88 -13.52 8.06
N PHE A 53 -7.82 -12.61 8.34
CA PHE A 53 -7.69 -11.22 7.91
C PHE A 53 -6.45 -10.53 8.48
N ILE A 54 -6.20 -10.69 9.79
CA ILE A 54 -5.03 -10.13 10.47
C ILE A 54 -3.73 -10.74 9.91
N GLU A 55 -3.68 -12.06 9.74
CA GLU A 55 -2.51 -12.77 9.19
C GLU A 55 -2.20 -12.35 7.75
N LEU A 56 -3.21 -12.19 6.91
CA LEU A 56 -3.03 -11.71 5.54
C LEU A 56 -2.56 -10.25 5.51
N HIS A 57 -3.06 -9.42 6.41
CA HIS A 57 -2.60 -8.04 6.56
C HIS A 57 -1.12 -7.99 6.99
N ASP A 58 -0.75 -8.78 8.01
CA ASP A 58 0.63 -8.90 8.48
C ASP A 58 1.56 -9.39 7.35
N ARG A 59 1.13 -10.40 6.59
CA ARG A 59 1.89 -10.90 5.44
C ARG A 59 2.09 -9.82 4.37
N ALA A 60 1.06 -9.03 4.07
CA ALA A 60 1.17 -7.93 3.12
C ALA A 60 2.17 -6.87 3.60
N SER A 61 2.17 -6.53 4.90
CA SER A 61 3.16 -5.61 5.48
C SER A 61 4.58 -6.20 5.46
N GLY A 62 4.73 -7.51 5.64
CA GLY A 62 6.01 -8.21 5.61
C GLY A 62 6.76 -8.06 4.29
N VAL A 63 6.04 -8.06 3.16
CA VAL A 63 6.61 -7.86 1.82
C VAL A 63 7.26 -6.47 1.66
N ILE A 64 6.77 -5.46 2.38
CA ILE A 64 7.30 -4.08 2.33
C ILE A 64 8.39 -3.86 3.38
N ARG A 65 8.30 -4.58 4.50
CA ARG A 65 9.28 -4.52 5.57
C ARG A 65 10.68 -4.88 5.09
N GLU A 66 10.84 -5.95 4.31
CA GLU A 66 12.15 -6.42 3.83
C GLU A 66 12.91 -5.34 3.03
N PRO A 67 12.32 -4.70 1.99
CA PRO A 67 12.94 -3.55 1.32
C PRO A 67 13.26 -2.38 2.26
N PHE A 68 12.38 -2.11 3.24
CA PHE A 68 12.57 -1.03 4.21
C PHE A 68 13.76 -1.27 5.15
N GLU A 69 13.99 -2.52 5.55
CA GLU A 69 15.17 -2.92 6.33
C GLU A 69 16.44 -2.69 5.49
N ALA A 70 16.48 -3.22 4.27
CA ALA A 70 17.63 -3.06 3.36
C ALA A 70 17.95 -1.58 3.06
N TRP A 71 16.96 -0.78 2.67
CA TRP A 71 17.17 0.64 2.35
C TRP A 71 17.59 1.50 3.54
N ARG A 72 17.22 1.09 4.76
CA ARG A 72 17.68 1.77 5.97
C ARG A 72 19.15 1.43 6.24
N GLU A 73 19.53 0.17 6.09
CA GLU A 73 20.93 -0.30 6.24
C GLU A 73 21.86 0.30 5.18
N GLU A 74 21.38 0.44 3.95
CA GLU A 74 22.08 1.09 2.84
C GLU A 74 22.11 2.62 2.94
N GLY A 75 21.43 3.22 3.92
CA GLY A 75 21.36 4.67 4.11
C GLY A 75 20.51 5.41 3.07
N LEU A 76 19.70 4.71 2.28
CA LEU A 76 18.77 5.30 1.30
C LEU A 76 17.54 5.93 1.96
N LEU A 77 17.12 5.39 3.12
CA LEU A 77 16.03 5.93 3.94
C LEU A 77 16.47 6.06 5.42
N PRO A 78 17.41 6.96 5.73
CA PRO A 78 18.05 7.02 7.05
C PRO A 78 17.10 7.49 8.17
N THR A 79 16.02 8.19 7.82
CA THR A 79 15.01 8.69 8.76
C THR A 79 13.76 7.81 8.82
N LEU A 80 13.79 6.63 8.18
CA LEU A 80 12.67 5.70 8.25
C LEU A 80 12.44 5.25 9.70
N PRO A 81 11.20 5.29 10.22
CA PRO A 81 10.87 4.68 11.51
C PRO A 81 11.21 3.18 11.54
N GLN A 82 10.94 2.51 12.66
CA GLN A 82 11.08 1.06 12.75
C GLN A 82 10.44 0.38 11.52
N PRO A 83 11.19 -0.42 10.72
CA PRO A 83 10.74 -0.90 9.40
C PRO A 83 9.39 -1.63 9.42
N LYS A 84 9.13 -2.44 10.45
CA LYS A 84 7.84 -3.11 10.65
C LYS A 84 6.67 -2.11 10.74
N LEU A 85 6.82 -1.09 11.59
CA LEU A 85 5.81 -0.04 11.77
C LEU A 85 5.62 0.77 10.48
N ALA A 86 6.72 1.16 9.83
CA ALA A 86 6.66 1.92 8.58
C ALA A 86 5.96 1.14 7.46
N ALA A 87 6.22 -0.16 7.34
CA ALA A 87 5.61 -1.03 6.35
C ALA A 87 4.10 -1.19 6.58
N MET A 88 3.69 -1.43 7.83
CA MET A 88 2.27 -1.47 8.22
C MET A 88 1.57 -0.16 7.89
N LEU A 89 2.15 0.99 8.27
CA LEU A 89 1.58 2.31 7.98
C LEU A 89 1.47 2.56 6.47
N PHE A 90 2.47 2.16 5.68
CA PHE A 90 2.43 2.28 4.23
C PHE A 90 1.26 1.49 3.64
N VAL A 91 1.09 0.22 4.04
CA VAL A 91 -0.02 -0.63 3.58
C VAL A 91 -1.37 -0.02 3.96
N GLU A 92 -1.53 0.45 5.19
CA GLU A 92 -2.76 1.08 5.66
C GLU A 92 -3.11 2.36 4.88
N MET A 93 -2.15 3.27 4.71
CA MET A 93 -2.39 4.52 3.98
C MET A 93 -2.78 4.30 2.52
N VAL A 94 -2.23 3.25 1.89
CA VAL A 94 -2.50 2.94 0.48
C VAL A 94 -3.82 2.18 0.32
N ALA A 95 -4.08 1.18 1.16
CA ALA A 95 -5.15 0.21 0.93
C ALA A 95 -6.49 0.62 1.55
N SER A 96 -6.47 1.40 2.64
CA SER A 96 -7.67 1.53 3.48
C SER A 96 -8.78 2.36 2.84
N LEU A 97 -8.47 3.49 2.18
CA LEU A 97 -9.49 4.26 1.47
C LEU A 97 -10.09 3.49 0.27
N PRO A 98 -9.30 2.89 -0.65
CA PRO A 98 -9.82 2.03 -1.71
C PRO A 98 -10.71 0.90 -1.18
N ARG A 99 -10.28 0.21 -0.11
CA ARG A 99 -11.03 -0.89 0.52
C ARG A 99 -12.37 -0.41 1.08
N ILE A 100 -12.39 0.67 1.85
CA ILE A 100 -13.62 1.22 2.45
C ILE A 100 -14.61 1.59 1.34
N ARG A 101 -14.17 2.30 0.31
CA ARG A 101 -15.01 2.69 -0.82
C ARG A 101 -15.59 1.49 -1.56
N ALA A 102 -14.77 0.47 -1.79
CA ALA A 102 -15.22 -0.75 -2.44
C ALA A 102 -16.21 -1.55 -1.57
N LEU A 103 -16.05 -1.57 -0.24
CA LEU A 103 -16.99 -2.17 0.72
C LEU A 103 -18.34 -1.45 0.72
N LEU A 104 -18.34 -0.12 0.62
CA LEU A 104 -19.55 0.72 0.54
C LEU A 104 -20.25 0.63 -0.83
N GLY A 105 -19.66 -0.05 -1.81
CA GLY A 105 -20.22 -0.17 -3.16
C GLY A 105 -19.93 1.04 -4.06
N GLU A 106 -19.02 1.91 -3.63
CA GLU A 106 -18.60 3.12 -4.36
C GLU A 106 -17.10 3.05 -4.72
N PRO A 107 -16.64 2.02 -5.45
CA PRO A 107 -15.22 1.84 -5.74
C PRO A 107 -14.64 3.08 -6.42
N MET A 108 -13.36 3.35 -6.16
CA MET A 108 -12.67 4.49 -6.75
C MET A 108 -12.56 4.33 -8.27
N SER A 109 -12.66 5.44 -9.00
CA SER A 109 -12.27 5.45 -10.40
C SER A 109 -10.75 5.24 -10.52
N ARG A 110 -10.30 4.70 -11.66
CA ARG A 110 -8.85 4.56 -11.96
C ARG A 110 -8.09 5.89 -11.80
N ARG A 111 -8.74 7.03 -12.06
CA ARG A 111 -8.13 8.34 -11.89
C ARG A 111 -7.89 8.67 -10.42
N GLU A 112 -8.86 8.41 -9.55
CA GLU A 112 -8.73 8.62 -8.10
C GLU A 112 -7.68 7.70 -7.49
N SER A 113 -7.68 6.42 -7.87
CA SER A 113 -6.69 5.42 -7.42
C SER A 113 -5.26 5.84 -7.79
N ASN A 114 -5.03 6.27 -9.03
CA ASN A 114 -3.73 6.79 -9.47
C ASN A 114 -3.33 8.09 -8.76
N ALA A 115 -4.28 8.95 -8.40
CA ALA A 115 -4.01 10.21 -7.71
C ALA A 115 -3.54 9.99 -6.26
N LEU A 116 -4.10 8.99 -5.58
CA LEU A 116 -3.69 8.59 -4.22
C LEU A 116 -2.19 8.22 -4.19
N SER A 117 -1.77 7.34 -5.10
CA SER A 117 -0.38 6.89 -5.25
C SER A 117 0.57 7.96 -5.83
N ALA A 118 0.03 9.07 -6.35
CA ALA A 118 0.78 10.19 -6.90
C ALA A 118 0.91 11.39 -5.94
N SER A 119 0.17 11.41 -4.82
CA SER A 119 0.02 12.60 -3.96
C SER A 119 1.29 13.05 -3.22
N CYS A 120 2.38 12.27 -3.25
CA CYS A 120 3.72 12.68 -2.80
C CYS A 120 4.40 13.73 -3.72
N ARG A 121 3.64 14.63 -4.38
CA ARG A 121 4.14 15.64 -5.33
C ARG A 121 4.13 17.08 -4.82
N ARG A 122 3.57 17.40 -3.66
CA ARG A 122 3.55 18.77 -3.15
C ARG A 122 4.20 18.88 -1.77
N PRO A 123 5.23 19.72 -1.59
CA PRO A 123 5.70 20.09 -0.26
C PRO A 123 4.55 20.71 0.53
N LEU A 124 4.41 20.31 1.80
CA LEU A 124 3.42 20.85 2.74
C LEU A 124 3.51 22.37 2.93
N SER A 125 4.64 22.99 2.54
CA SER A 125 4.87 24.44 2.64
C SER A 125 3.96 25.31 1.77
N GLN A 126 3.18 24.74 0.84
CA GLN A 126 2.26 25.51 -0.02
C GLN A 126 0.78 25.43 0.40
N ARG A 127 0.42 24.75 1.49
CA ARG A 127 -0.98 24.61 1.93
C ARG A 127 -1.42 25.58 3.04
N LEU A 128 -0.52 26.35 3.64
CA LEU A 128 -0.83 27.30 4.72
C LEU A 128 -0.51 28.74 4.28
N ARG A 129 -1.23 29.22 3.26
CA ARG A 129 -1.54 30.65 3.13
C ARG A 129 -3.04 30.79 3.21
N LEU A 130 -3.54 30.79 4.44
CA LEU A 130 -4.79 31.43 4.83
C LEU A 130 -4.42 32.46 5.89
#